data_AF-A0A848MQ60-F1
#
_entry.id   AF-A0A848MQ60-F1
#
_cell.length_a   1.000
_cell.length_b   1.000
_cell.length_c   1.000
_cell.angle_alpha   90.00
_cell.angle_beta   90.00
_cell.angle_gamma   90.00
#
_symmetry.space_group_name_H-M   'P 1'
#
loop_
_entity.id
_entity.type
_entity.pdbx_description
1 polymer ?
#
loop_
_entity_poly.entity_id
_entity_poly.type
_entity_poly.pdbx_seq_one_letter_code
_entity_poly.pdbx_strand_id
1 'polypeptide(L)' 'MAKDVASIIIPADIHQKLSATYGGRNSPMQIQQDSRDLRAAVERDIETIRPELKQRGVTDSQIDEAKAKMHQFNQEQGLY' A
#
# COMPACT_ATOMS: atom_id res chain seq x y z
N MET A 1 -14.14 -14.73 6.22
CA MET A 1 -12.90 -13.94 6.01
C MET A 1 -12.31 -14.33 4.67
N ALA A 2 -11.67 -13.41 3.96
CA ALA A 2 -10.94 -13.72 2.73
C ALA A 2 -9.87 -14.79 3.02
N LYS A 3 -9.65 -15.70 2.06
CA LYS A 3 -8.65 -16.78 2.19
C LYS A 3 -7.28 -16.32 1.72
N ASP A 4 -7.25 -15.38 0.78
CA ASP A 4 -6.05 -14.86 0.14
C ASP A 4 -6.00 -13.34 0.27
N VAL A 5 -4.78 -12.78 0.18
CA VAL A 5 -4.53 -11.33 0.19
C VAL A 5 -3.67 -10.95 -1.00
N ALA A 6 -3.88 -9.75 -1.54
CA ALA A 6 -3.02 -9.18 -2.56
C ALA A 6 -1.79 -8.49 -1.93
N SER A 7 -0.71 -8.35 -2.70
CA SER A 7 0.52 -7.68 -2.24
C SER A 7 1.21 -6.96 -3.39
N ILE A 8 1.82 -5.81 -3.09
CA ILE A 8 2.73 -5.09 -3.98
C ILE A 8 4.12 -5.15 -3.36
N ILE A 9 5.09 -5.63 -4.13
CA ILE A 9 6.49 -5.68 -3.71
C ILE A 9 7.18 -4.39 -4.16
N ILE A 10 7.94 -3.76 -3.26
CA ILE A 10 8.72 -2.56 -3.52
C ILE A 10 10.19 -2.78 -3.12
N PRO A 11 11.14 -1.96 -3.62
CA PRO A 11 12.53 -2.05 -3.17
C PRO A 11 12.66 -1.97 -1.66
N ALA A 12 13.48 -2.85 -1.09
CA ALA A 12 13.57 -3.05 0.36
C ALA A 12 13.93 -1.74 1.09
N ASP A 13 14.84 -0.94 0.54
CA ASP A 13 15.27 0.29 1.21
C ASP A 13 14.18 1.39 1.20
N ILE A 14 13.30 1.42 0.19
CA ILE A 14 12.12 2.29 0.19
C ILE A 14 11.15 1.84 1.29
N HIS A 15 10.86 0.54 1.39
CA HIS A 15 10.02 -0.01 2.45
C HIS A 15 10.59 0.32 3.84
N GLN A 16 11.89 0.11 4.03
CA GLN A 16 12.59 0.38 5.29
C GLN A 16 12.57 1.86 5.68
N LYS A 17 12.67 2.78 4.72
CA LYS A 17 12.73 4.23 5.01
C LYS A 17 11.35 4.85 5.19
N LEU A 18 10.38 4.47 4.37
CA LEU A 18 9.13 5.23 4.21
C LEU A 18 7.89 4.52 4.73
N SER A 19 7.88 3.18 4.83
CA SER A 19 6.66 2.47 5.24
C SER A 19 6.33 2.72 6.71
N ALA A 20 5.04 3.02 6.96
CA ALA A 20 4.49 3.16 8.30
C ALA A 20 4.49 1.83 9.08
N THR A 21 4.49 0.69 8.39
CA THR A 21 4.45 -0.64 9.03
C THR A 21 5.84 -1.22 9.30
N TYR A 22 6.90 -0.65 8.73
CA TYR A 22 8.25 -1.13 8.94
C TYR A 22 8.72 -0.88 10.38
N GLY A 23 9.22 -1.92 11.03
CA GLY A 23 9.84 -1.81 12.37
C GLY A 23 8.90 -1.34 13.48
N GLY A 24 7.58 -1.53 13.35
CA GLY A 24 6.62 -1.16 14.38
C GLY A 24 6.33 0.35 14.48
N ARG A 25 6.62 1.12 13.43
CA ARG A 25 6.36 2.58 13.38
C ARG A 25 4.87 2.93 13.39
N ASN A 26 3.99 1.97 13.15
CA ASN A 26 2.56 2.22 13.03
C ASN A 26 1.96 2.59 14.39
N SER A 27 1.20 3.68 14.46
CA SER A 27 0.57 4.09 15.71
C SER A 27 -0.73 3.31 15.95
N PRO A 28 -1.15 3.08 17.20
CA PRO A 28 -2.44 2.44 17.48
C PRO A 28 -3.64 3.15 16.84
N MET A 29 -3.58 4.48 16.79
CA MET A 29 -4.60 5.31 16.14
C MET A 29 -4.69 5.03 14.64
N GLN A 30 -3.54 4.97 13.96
CA GLN A 30 -3.49 4.69 12.53
C GLN A 30 -3.92 3.25 12.22
N ILE A 31 -3.52 2.27 13.03
CA ILE A 31 -4.01 0.88 12.91
C ILE A 31 -5.55 0.84 12.99
N GLN A 32 -6.14 1.53 13.96
CA GLN A 32 -7.59 1.58 14.12
C GLN A 32 -8.27 2.25 12.92
N GLN A 33 -7.71 3.35 12.42
CA GLN A 33 -8.24 4.04 11.23
C GLN A 33 -8.16 3.14 9.99
N ASP A 34 -7.00 2.54 9.74
CA ASP A 34 -6.74 1.73 8.54
C ASP A 34 -7.57 0.45 8.55
N SER A 35 -7.82 -0.15 9.73
CA SER A 35 -8.70 -1.32 9.84
C SER A 35 -10.16 -1.07 9.45
N ARG A 36 -10.61 0.20 9.45
CA ARG A 36 -11.99 0.58 9.10
C ARG A 36 -12.15 0.88 7.61
N ASP A 37 -11.06 1.18 6.92
CA ASP A 37 -11.04 1.53 5.51
C ASP A 37 -9.70 1.09 4.88
N LEU A 38 -9.65 -0.18 4.48
CA LEU A 38 -8.46 -0.75 3.85
C LEU A 38 -8.16 -0.09 2.50
N ARG A 39 -9.17 0.46 1.82
CA ARG A 39 -8.98 1.15 0.55
C ARG A 39 -8.21 2.45 0.76
N ALA A 40 -8.63 3.26 1.74
CA ALA A 40 -7.93 4.50 2.10
C ALA A 40 -6.54 4.23 2.68
N ALA A 41 -6.33 3.09 3.35
CA ALA A 41 -5.00 2.68 3.82
C ALA A 41 -4.04 2.43 2.64
N VAL A 42 -4.47 1.65 1.64
CA VAL A 42 -3.67 1.41 0.41
C VAL A 42 -3.32 2.71 -0.31
N GLU A 43 -4.30 3.62 -0.47
CA GLU A 43 -4.07 4.92 -1.11
C GLU A 43 -2.97 5.71 -0.39
N ARG A 44 -3.05 5.80 0.94
CA ARG A 44 -2.07 6.54 1.75
C ARG A 44 -0.67 5.93 1.68
N ASP A 45 -0.58 4.60 1.73
CA ASP A 45 0.70 3.89 1.65
C ASP A 45 1.36 4.10 0.27
N ILE A 46 0.59 4.03 -0.82
CA ILE A 46 1.11 4.26 -2.17
C ILE A 46 1.58 5.71 -2.34
N GLU A 47 0.80 6.70 -1.90
CA GLU A 47 1.21 8.10 -2.00
C GLU A 47 2.46 8.42 -1.15
N THR A 48 2.64 7.72 -0.03
CA THR A 48 3.84 7.86 0.81
C THR A 48 5.11 7.45 0.08
N ILE A 49 5.07 6.37 -0.72
CA ILE A 49 6.24 5.84 -1.42
C ILE A 49 6.40 6.35 -2.86
N ARG A 50 5.34 6.91 -3.46
CA ARG A 50 5.30 7.38 -4.85
C ARG A 50 6.50 8.29 -5.21
N PRO A 51 6.88 9.31 -4.43
CA PRO A 51 7.98 10.20 -4.80
C PRO A 51 9.33 9.47 -4.95
N GLU A 52 9.62 8.53 -4.06
CA GLU A 52 10.87 7.77 -4.07
C GLU A 52 10.90 6.74 -5.21
N LEU A 53 9.76 6.12 -5.53
CA LEU A 53 9.65 5.26 -6.72
C LEU A 53 9.92 6.04 -8.01
N LYS A 54 9.39 7.26 -8.12
CA LYS A 54 9.60 8.13 -9.28
C LYS A 54 11.06 8.54 -9.47
N GLN A 55 11.79 8.80 -8.37
CA GLN A 55 13.23 9.08 -8.44
C GLN A 55 14.04 7.92 -9.03
N ARG A 56 13.49 6.69 -9.03
CA ARG A 56 14.10 5.50 -9.63
C ARG A 56 13.59 5.17 -11.03
N GLY A 57 12.85 6.09 -11.65
CA GLY A 57 12.34 5.94 -13.01
C GLY A 57 11.03 5.17 -13.13
N VAL A 58 10.36 4.84 -12.01
CA VAL A 58 9.00 4.28 -12.07
C VAL A 58 8.04 5.40 -12.47
N THR A 59 7.22 5.15 -13.49
CA THR A 59 6.28 6.16 -13.99
C THR A 59 5.01 6.21 -13.17
N ASP A 60 4.30 7.34 -13.19
CA ASP A 60 2.99 7.44 -12.52
C ASP A 60 2.01 6.37 -13.06
N SER A 61 2.02 6.09 -14.37
CA SER A 61 1.19 5.03 -14.97
C SER A 61 1.46 3.67 -14.35
N GLN A 62 2.72 3.29 -14.16
CA GLN A 62 3.08 2.00 -13.56
C GLN A 62 2.60 1.91 -12.10
N ILE A 63 2.70 3.00 -11.34
CA ILE A 63 2.24 3.06 -9.94
C ILE A 63 0.71 2.95 -9.90
N ASP A 64 0.02 3.71 -10.76
CA ASP A 64 -1.44 3.74 -10.80
C ASP A 64 -2.03 2.42 -11.30
N GLU A 65 -1.40 1.76 -12.27
CA GLU A 65 -1.77 0.42 -12.73
C GLU A 65 -1.59 -0.64 -11.63
N ALA A 66 -0.49 -0.59 -10.88
CA ALA A 66 -0.27 -1.50 -9.75
C ALA A 66 -1.31 -1.29 -8.65
N LYS A 67 -1.61 -0.02 -8.33
CA LYS A 67 -2.65 0.35 -7.37
C LYS A 67 -4.04 -0.10 -7.83
N ALA A 68 -4.38 0.09 -9.11
CA ALA A 68 -5.64 -0.36 -9.68
C ALA A 68 -5.81 -1.89 -9.57
N LYS A 69 -4.76 -2.66 -9.87
CA LYS A 69 -4.75 -4.13 -9.70
C LYS A 69 -4.95 -4.54 -8.25
N MET A 70 -4.30 -3.87 -7.30
CA MET A 70 -4.52 -4.10 -5.86
C MET A 70 -5.98 -3.86 -5.47
N HIS A 71 -6.60 -2.77 -5.95
CA HIS A 71 -8.01 -2.53 -5.69
C HIS A 71 -8.93 -3.59 -6.30
N GLN A 72 -8.65 -4.02 -7.53
CA GLN A 72 -9.41 -5.09 -8.16
C GLN A 72 -9.33 -6.38 -7.33
N PHE A 73 -8.14 -6.82 -6.95
CA PHE A 73 -7.97 -8.07 -6.19
C PHE A 73 -8.64 -8.00 -4.81
N ASN A 74 -8.48 -6.89 -4.09
CA ASN A 74 -9.13 -6.75 -2.78
C ASN A 74 -10.67 -6.73 -2.88
N GLN A 75 -11.21 -6.15 -3.96
CA GLN A 75 -12.65 -6.19 -4.24
C GLN A 75 -13.13 -7.62 -4.53
N GLU A 76 -12.42 -8.36 -5.37
CA GLU A 76 -12.73 -9.75 -5.72
C GLU A 76 -12.66 -10.70 -4.51
N GLN A 77 -11.78 -10.41 -3.55
CA GLN A 77 -11.64 -11.16 -2.29
C GLN A 77 -12.62 -10.72 -1.19
N GLY A 78 -13.41 -9.67 -1.40
CA GLY A 78 -14.33 -9.12 -0.39
C GLY A 78 -13.61 -8.52 0.82
N LEU A 79 -12.43 -7.95 0.60
CA LEU A 79 -11.66 -7.21 1.62
C LEU A 79 -12.14 -5.75 1.76
N TYR A 80 -12.76 -5.21 0.71
CA TYR A 80 -13.46 -3.92 0.75
C TYR A 80 -14.93 -4.09 1.13
#